data_AF-A0A932DAC8-F1
#
_entry.id   AF-A0A932DAC8-F1
#
_cell.length_a   1.000
_cell.length_b   1.000
_cell.length_c   1.000
_cell.angle_alpha   90.00
_cell.angle_beta   90.00
_cell.angle_gamma   90.00
#
_symmetry.space_group_name_H-M   'P 1'
#
loop_
_entity.id
_entity.type
_entity.pdbx_description
1 polymer ?
#
loop_
_entity_poly.entity_id
_entity_poly.type
_entity_poly.pdbx_seq_one_letter_code
_entity_poly.pdbx_strand_id
1 'polypeptide(L)'
;MDTIRVIERSLRAWVCGLIGLIPVLGVPLAVLAVSLFFKVRAEAGDEWNPAENYLRWAVVCAVLGLGLTFLLVLVIVLALAFG
;
A
#
# COMPACT_ATOMS: atom_id res chain seq x y z
N MET A 1 3.76 -25.01 1.38
CA MET A 1 2.90 -23.82 1.24
C MET A 1 2.19 -23.91 -0.10
N ASP A 2 0.88 -23.70 -0.16
CA ASP A 2 0.13 -23.70 -1.43
C ASP A 2 0.40 -22.44 -2.23
N THR A 3 1.02 -22.59 -3.41
CA THR A 3 1.39 -21.50 -4.32
C THR A 3 0.21 -20.60 -4.68
N ILE A 4 -0.99 -21.19 -4.83
CA ILE A 4 -2.24 -20.47 -5.11
C ILE A 4 -2.57 -19.47 -4.01
N ARG A 5 -2.34 -19.84 -2.74
CA ARG A 5 -2.66 -19.01 -1.58
C ARG A 5 -1.74 -17.79 -1.47
N VAL A 6 -0.49 -17.92 -1.91
CA VAL A 6 0.48 -16.82 -1.98
C VAL A 6 0.12 -15.83 -3.08
N ILE A 7 -0.30 -16.34 -4.25
CA ILE A 7 -0.75 -15.52 -5.39
C ILE A 7 -1.99 -14.70 -5.00
N GLU A 8 -2.98 -15.32 -4.36
CA GLU A 8 -4.22 -14.65 -3.98
C GLU A 8 -3.98 -13.51 -2.96
N ARG A 9 -3.11 -13.75 -1.97
CA ARG A 9 -2.72 -12.72 -0.99
C ARG A 9 -1.97 -11.55 -1.64
N SER A 10 -1.12 -11.84 -2.63
CA SER A 10 -0.37 -10.82 -3.36
C SER A 10 -1.27 -9.94 -4.24
N LEU A 11 -2.26 -10.55 -4.90
CA LEU A 11 -3.29 -9.83 -5.67
C LEU A 11 -4.14 -8.92 -4.77
N ARG A 12 -4.55 -9.39 -3.60
CA ARG A 12 -5.28 -8.55 -2.63
C ARG A 12 -4.45 -7.36 -2.16
N ALA A 13 -3.17 -7.56 -1.86
CA ALA A 13 -2.26 -6.47 -1.49
C ALA A 13 -2.12 -5.44 -2.63
N TRP A 14 -2.04 -5.89 -3.88
CA TRP A 14 -1.98 -5.00 -5.04
C TRP A 14 -3.27 -4.19 -5.24
N VAL A 15 -4.44 -4.83 -5.13
CA VAL A 15 -5.74 -4.12 -5.23
C VAL A 15 -5.91 -3.13 -4.08
N CYS A 16 -5.54 -3.49 -2.85
CA CYS A 16 -5.54 -2.56 -1.73
C CYS A 16 -4.58 -1.38 -1.95
N GLY A 17 -3.39 -1.61 -2.50
CA GLY A 17 -2.44 -0.55 -2.84
C GLY A 17 -2.96 0.39 -3.94
N LEU A 18 -3.64 -0.15 -4.95
CA LEU A 18 -4.31 0.63 -6.02
C LEU A 18 -5.43 1.51 -5.48
N ILE A 19 -6.28 0.99 -4.59
CA ILE A 19 -7.32 1.80 -3.95
C ILE A 19 -6.69 2.80 -2.97
N GLY A 20 -5.55 2.46 -2.38
CA GLY A 20 -4.72 3.34 -1.56
C GLY A 20 -4.27 4.63 -2.26
N LEU A 21 -4.29 4.67 -3.60
CA LEU A 21 -3.99 5.86 -4.38
C LEU A 21 -5.09 6.93 -4.33
N ILE A 22 -6.31 6.57 -3.88
CA ILE A 22 -7.40 7.54 -3.71
C ILE A 22 -7.06 8.43 -2.50
N PRO A 23 -6.88 9.75 -2.69
CA PRO A 23 -6.54 10.64 -1.58
C PRO A 23 -7.60 10.58 -0.47
N VAL A 24 -7.16 10.62 0.79
CA VAL A 24 -8.01 10.57 2.00
C VAL A 24 -8.71 9.22 2.24
N LEU A 25 -9.47 8.70 1.26
CA LEU A 25 -10.19 7.42 1.40
C LEU A 25 -9.27 6.19 1.30
N GLY A 26 -8.15 6.31 0.61
CA GLY A 26 -7.17 5.24 0.42
C GLY A 26 -6.23 5.03 1.60
N VAL A 27 -6.19 5.95 2.58
CA VAL A 27 -5.30 5.87 3.75
C VAL A 27 -5.39 4.54 4.52
N PRO A 28 -6.58 4.07 4.96
CA PRO A 28 -6.67 2.79 5.67
C PRO A 28 -6.23 1.59 4.82
N LEU A 29 -6.43 1.66 3.50
CA LEU A 29 -6.02 0.61 2.55
C LEU A 29 -4.52 0.63 2.26
N ALA A 30 -3.90 1.81 2.23
CA ALA A 30 -2.45 1.98 2.16
C ALA A 30 -1.77 1.43 3.42
N VAL A 31 -2.33 1.69 4.60
CA VAL A 31 -1.85 1.12 5.88
C VAL A 31 -2.00 -0.41 5.88
N LEU A 32 -3.12 -0.94 5.38
CA LEU A 32 -3.33 -2.38 5.21
C LEU A 32 -2.33 -3.02 4.23
N ALA A 33 -2.01 -2.35 3.11
CA ALA A 33 -1.03 -2.86 2.15
C ALA A 33 0.38 -2.95 2.78
N VAL A 34 0.77 -1.96 3.58
CA VAL A 34 2.04 -1.97 4.32
C VAL A 34 2.06 -3.04 5.40
N SER A 35 0.98 -3.22 6.16
CA SER A 35 0.92 -4.25 7.20
C SER A 35 0.93 -5.67 6.61
N LEU A 36 0.26 -5.88 5.47
CA LEU A 36 0.34 -7.12 4.70
C LEU A 36 1.75 -7.37 4.17
N PHE A 37 2.48 -6.34 3.73
CA PHE A 37 3.87 -6.47 3.33
C PHE A 37 4.75 -6.99 4.47
N PHE A 38 4.66 -6.38 5.65
CA PHE A 38 5.43 -6.84 6.83
C PHE A 38 5.03 -8.24 7.27
N LYS A 39 3.72 -8.56 7.23
CA LYS A 39 3.23 -9.90 7.58
C LYS A 39 3.74 -10.96 6.60
N VAL A 40 3.70 -10.70 5.30
CA VAL A 40 4.21 -11.63 4.28
C VAL A 40 5.74 -11.77 4.40
N ARG A 41 6.47 -10.69 4.67
CA ARG A 41 7.92 -10.77 4.94
C ARG A 41 8.24 -11.59 6.20
N ALA A 42 7.50 -11.40 7.28
CA ALA A 42 7.68 -12.14 8.52
C ALA A 42 7.33 -13.63 8.37
N GLU A 43 6.29 -13.96 7.58
CA GLU A 43 5.87 -15.33 7.29
C GLU A 43 6.80 -16.04 6.29
N ALA A 44 7.37 -15.32 5.31
CA ALA A 44 8.25 -15.89 4.29
C ALA A 44 9.72 -16.02 4.74
N GLY A 45 10.17 -15.19 5.69
CA GLY A 45 11.58 -15.20 6.12
C GLY A 45 12.53 -14.92 4.96
N ASP A 46 13.47 -15.84 4.71
CA ASP A 46 14.47 -15.79 3.62
C ASP A 46 14.07 -16.66 2.41
N GLU A 47 12.86 -17.24 2.40
CA GLU A 47 12.38 -18.01 1.25
C GLU A 47 12.02 -17.09 0.07
N TRP A 48 12.41 -17.52 -1.14
CA TRP A 48 12.14 -16.78 -2.36
C TRP A 48 10.63 -16.65 -2.62
N ASN A 49 10.13 -15.41 -2.59
CA ASN A 49 8.74 -15.10 -2.94
C ASN A 49 8.64 -14.67 -4.42
N PRO A 50 8.10 -15.51 -5.33
CA PRO A 50 7.93 -15.16 -6.75
C PRO A 50 6.97 -13.98 -6.98
N ALA A 51 6.14 -13.62 -5.99
CA ALA A 51 5.26 -12.46 -6.03
C ALA A 51 5.84 -11.23 -5.30
N GLU A 52 7.13 -11.23 -4.93
CA GLU A 52 7.78 -10.11 -4.24
C GLU A 52 7.68 -8.80 -5.01
N ASN A 53 7.74 -8.85 -6.35
CA ASN A 53 7.57 -7.65 -7.17
C ASN A 53 6.19 -7.01 -6.98
N TYR A 54 5.11 -7.80 -6.89
CA TYR A 54 3.77 -7.27 -6.61
C TYR A 54 3.69 -6.67 -5.20
N LEU A 55 4.34 -7.30 -4.23
CA LEU A 55 4.42 -6.81 -2.86
C LEU A 55 5.16 -5.47 -2.78
N ARG A 56 6.27 -5.31 -3.52
CA ARG A 56 7.00 -4.04 -3.63
C ARG A 56 6.16 -2.96 -4.29
N TRP A 57 5.47 -3.28 -5.40
CA TRP A 57 4.58 -2.33 -6.06
C TRP A 57 3.41 -1.91 -5.15
N ALA A 58 2.86 -2.82 -4.34
CA ALA A 58 1.83 -2.49 -3.36
C ALA A 58 2.32 -1.45 -2.34
N VAL A 59 3.55 -1.59 -1.83
CA VAL A 59 4.16 -0.61 -0.92
C VAL A 59 4.44 0.71 -1.62
N VAL A 60 4.99 0.70 -2.84
CA VAL A 60 5.24 1.92 -3.62
C VAL A 60 3.94 2.70 -3.84
N CYS A 61 2.87 2.01 -4.26
CA CYS A 61 1.55 2.63 -4.42
C CYS A 61 0.99 3.19 -3.11
N ALA A 62 1.13 2.45 -2.00
CA ALA A 62 0.70 2.90 -0.68
C ALA A 62 1.44 4.17 -0.22
N VAL A 63 2.77 4.22 -0.39
CA VAL A 63 3.58 5.39 -0.03
C VAL A 63 3.22 6.60 -0.90
N LEU A 64 3.04 6.40 -2.21
CA LEU A 64 2.61 7.47 -3.10
C LEU A 64 1.22 7.99 -2.75
N GLY A 65 0.25 7.10 -2.45
CA GLY A 65 -1.10 7.49 -2.03
C GLY A 65 -1.14 8.27 -0.71
N LEU A 66 -0.30 7.87 0.26
CA LEU A 66 -0.13 8.62 1.52
C LEU A 66 0.52 9.98 1.28
N GLY A 67 1.57 10.04 0.45
CA GLY A 67 2.23 11.29 0.09
C GLY A 67 1.29 12.26 -0.63
N LEU A 68 0.47 11.74 -1.56
CA LEU A 68 -0.53 12.53 -2.27
C LEU A 68 -1.63 13.04 -1.32
N THR A 69 -2.08 12.21 -0.38
CA THR A 69 -3.03 12.63 0.66
C THR A 69 -2.45 13.73 1.53
N PHE A 70 -1.20 13.58 1.98
CA PHE A 70 -0.51 14.58 2.78
C PHE A 70 -0.37 15.91 2.05
N LEU A 71 0.07 15.88 0.78
CA LEU A 71 0.18 17.08 -0.07
C LEU A 71 -1.18 17.76 -0.26
N LEU A 72 -2.24 16.99 -0.51
CA LEU A 72 -3.58 17.52 -0.69
C LEU A 72 -4.09 18.22 0.58
N VAL A 73 -3.91 17.59 1.75
CA VAL A 73 -4.25 18.21 3.04
C VAL A 73 -3.44 19.48 3.27
N LEU A 74 -2.13 19.46 2.99
CA LEU A 74 -1.25 20.62 3.14
C LEU A 74 -1.72 21.79 2.26
N VAL A 75 -2.03 21.55 0.99
CA VAL A 75 -2.54 22.58 0.07
C VAL A 75 -3.86 23.16 0.58
N ILE A 76 -4.79 22.33 1.05
CA ILE A 76 -6.06 22.80 1.62
C ILE A 76 -5.83 23.69 2.84
N VAL A 77 -4.97 23.26 3.77
CA VAL A 77 -4.67 24.04 4.98
C VAL A 77 -4.02 25.38 4.62
N LEU A 78 -3.06 25.39 3.70
CA LEU A 78 -2.43 26.63 3.25
C LEU A 78 -3.44 27.55 2.54
N ALA A 79 -4.31 27.00 1.70
CA ALA A 79 -5.35 27.77 1.03
C ALA A 79 -6.35 28.39 2.02
N LEU A 80 -6.71 27.68 3.09
CA LEU A 80 -7.59 28.19 4.14
C LEU A 80 -6.90 29.19 5.09
N ALA A 81 -5.59 29.07 5.29
CA ALA A 81 -4.84 29.94 6.18
C ALA A 81 -4.46 31.29 5.54
N PHE A 82 -4.32 31.31 4.21
CA PHE A 82 -3.79 32.46 3.46
C PHE A 82 -4.71 32.97 2.33
N GLY A 83 -5.86 32.32 2.09
CA GLY A 83 -6.89 32.75 1.13
C GLY A 83 -8.04 33.46 1.81
#